data_AF-A0A523HR67-F1
#
_entry.id   AF-A0A523HR67-F1
#
_cell.length_a   1.000
_cell.length_b   1.000
_cell.length_c   1.000
_cell.angle_alpha   90.00
_cell.angle_beta   90.00
_cell.angle_gamma   90.00
#
_symmetry.space_group_name_H-M   'P 1'
#
loop_
_entity.id
_entity.type
_entity.pdbx_description
1 polymer ?
#
loop_
_entity_poly.entity_id
_entity_poly.type
_entity_poly.pdbx_seq_one_letter_code
_entity_poly.pdbx_strand_id
1 'polypeptide(L)'
;ARDLPVVRFGDSDSLRVGEWVLAIGNPLDLRSTVTAGIISAKGRQIDIMQDRYSIESFLQTDAAINPGNSGGALVNLRGEVIGVNTAIATETGYNAGFGFAIPINLARKIMSDLIEKGKVERGYLGISMQSVDGKKARALGLDRPQGVFVEEVLRDSPADKSGLKTKDVILTVNGQSVNKSNQLQAMIARKSPGQNVRLEIVRKRKPMTVDVRLGVRQETDVQVAKKTARHSFENLGIAVEDITTSWASDTGYIGPAGALVVGVERYSPVEESGLREGDVIVEINDRIIDGKESFQQALDEQEPGSVAIFTVRRFNRKFHFFVEISAD
;
A
#
# COMPACT_ATOMS: atom_id res chain seq x y z
N ALA A 1 4.97 32.06 20.73
CA ALA A 1 4.58 31.89 22.14
C ALA A 1 5.79 31.41 22.94
N ARG A 2 5.96 31.87 24.18
CA ARG A 2 6.94 31.33 25.16
C ARG A 2 6.12 30.63 26.26
N ASP A 3 6.61 29.52 26.81
CA ASP A 3 6.02 28.79 27.96
C ASP A 3 4.65 28.13 27.77
N LEU A 4 4.39 27.54 26.60
CA LEU A 4 3.23 26.65 26.43
C LEU A 4 3.50 25.27 27.07
N PRO A 5 2.50 24.63 27.71
CA PRO A 5 2.65 23.26 28.18
C PRO A 5 2.88 22.32 26.99
N VAL A 6 3.79 21.36 27.17
CA VAL A 6 4.14 20.36 26.14
C VAL A 6 3.86 18.96 26.66
N VAL A 7 3.48 18.08 25.73
CA VAL A 7 3.27 16.66 26.00
C VAL A 7 4.54 15.87 25.72
N ARG A 8 4.71 14.73 26.38
CA ARG A 8 5.80 13.79 26.09
C ARG A 8 5.41 12.84 24.97
N PHE A 9 6.32 12.56 24.06
CA PHE A 9 6.16 11.49 23.07
C PHE A 9 6.57 10.14 23.67
N GLY A 10 5.75 9.13 23.44
CA GLY A 10 6.08 7.74 23.74
C GLY A 10 6.78 7.06 22.57
N ASP A 11 6.78 5.73 22.58
CA ASP A 11 7.30 4.89 21.49
C ASP A 11 6.20 4.00 20.91
N SER A 12 5.72 4.35 19.72
CA SER A 12 4.69 3.59 19.01
C SER A 12 5.13 2.19 18.58
N ASP A 13 6.44 1.94 18.45
CA ASP A 13 6.95 0.62 18.06
C ASP A 13 6.86 -0.37 19.23
N SER A 14 7.00 0.11 20.47
CA SER A 14 6.90 -0.69 21.72
C SER A 14 5.48 -1.13 22.09
N LEU A 15 4.45 -0.54 21.48
CA LEU A 15 3.05 -0.85 21.77
C LEU A 15 2.71 -2.30 21.45
N ARG A 16 1.89 -2.92 22.31
CA ARG A 16 1.26 -4.21 22.05
C ARG A 16 -0.24 -4.06 21.77
N VAL A 17 -0.76 -4.97 20.95
CA VAL A 17 -2.21 -5.12 20.76
C VAL A 17 -2.83 -5.48 22.12
N GLY A 18 -3.94 -4.83 22.46
CA GLY A 18 -4.62 -4.94 23.76
C GLY A 18 -4.18 -3.91 24.81
N GLU A 19 -3.17 -3.07 24.53
CA GLU A 19 -2.80 -1.99 25.45
C GLU A 19 -3.85 -0.89 25.47
N TRP A 20 -4.20 -0.42 26.68
CA TRP A 20 -5.13 0.68 26.90
C TRP A 20 -4.59 2.01 26.38
N VAL A 21 -5.48 2.77 25.75
CA VAL A 21 -5.22 4.11 25.20
C VAL A 21 -6.38 5.05 25.46
N LEU A 22 -6.09 6.34 25.43
CA LEU A 22 -7.07 7.41 25.45
C LEU A 22 -6.95 8.24 24.17
N ALA A 23 -8.07 8.53 23.51
CA ALA A 23 -8.12 9.47 22.40
C ALA A 23 -8.63 10.82 22.91
N ILE A 24 -7.94 11.90 22.55
CA ILE A 24 -8.24 13.26 22.99
C ILE A 24 -8.42 14.14 21.76
N GLY A 25 -9.50 14.91 21.71
CA GLY A 25 -9.80 15.82 20.61
C GLY A 25 -10.99 16.75 20.88
N ASN A 26 -11.52 17.34 19.80
CA ASN A 26 -12.69 18.22 19.86
C ASN A 26 -13.80 17.70 18.94
N PRO A 27 -14.35 16.49 19.19
CA PRO A 27 -15.42 15.95 18.36
C PRO A 27 -16.68 16.80 18.43
N LEU A 28 -17.33 17.03 17.29
CA LEU A 28 -18.64 17.71 17.21
C LEU A 28 -18.66 19.10 17.89
N ASP A 29 -17.50 19.78 17.92
CA ASP A 29 -17.27 21.04 18.64
C ASP A 29 -17.54 21.00 20.16
N LEU A 30 -17.63 19.79 20.73
CA LEU A 30 -17.64 19.55 22.17
C LEU A 30 -16.20 19.65 22.69
N ARG A 31 -15.85 20.85 23.17
CA ARG A 31 -14.50 21.20 23.64
C ARG A 31 -13.88 20.09 24.50
N SER A 32 -12.72 19.59 24.06
CA SER A 32 -11.82 18.71 24.82
C SER A 32 -12.50 17.44 25.36
N THR A 33 -12.90 16.56 24.45
CA THR A 33 -13.44 15.24 24.79
C THR A 33 -12.31 14.20 24.90
N VAL A 34 -12.42 13.33 25.89
CA VAL A 34 -11.54 12.18 26.09
C VAL A 34 -12.37 10.89 25.99
N THR A 35 -11.89 9.93 25.19
CA THR A 35 -12.49 8.61 25.07
C THR A 35 -11.42 7.54 25.34
N ALA A 36 -11.85 6.36 25.78
CA ALA A 36 -10.95 5.26 26.12
C ALA A 36 -11.18 4.05 25.20
N GLY A 37 -10.11 3.29 24.98
CA GLY A 37 -10.13 2.04 24.24
C GLY A 37 -8.81 1.32 24.37
N ILE A 38 -8.52 0.43 23.42
CA ILE A 38 -7.28 -0.33 23.33
C ILE A 38 -6.65 -0.20 21.94
N ILE A 39 -5.38 -0.59 21.81
CA ILE A 39 -4.77 -0.86 20.51
C ILE A 39 -5.36 -2.16 19.97
N SER A 40 -6.23 -2.07 18.97
CA SER A 40 -6.86 -3.24 18.33
C SER A 40 -5.95 -3.90 17.30
N ALA A 41 -5.08 -3.14 16.63
CA ALA A 41 -4.12 -3.65 15.66
C ALA A 41 -3.00 -2.63 15.36
N LYS A 42 -1.93 -3.09 14.70
CA LYS A 42 -0.81 -2.25 14.24
C LYS A 42 -0.56 -2.45 12.74
N GLY A 43 -0.06 -1.41 12.08
CA GLY A 43 0.33 -1.45 10.68
C GLY A 43 -0.84 -1.70 9.74
N ARG A 44 -1.98 -1.07 10.01
CA ARG A 44 -3.15 -1.10 9.13
C ARG A 44 -2.92 -0.22 7.92
N GLN A 45 -3.25 -0.76 6.77
CA GLN A 45 -3.49 -0.05 5.53
C GLN A 45 -5.00 -0.02 5.34
N ILE A 46 -5.55 1.14 5.03
CA ILE A 46 -7.00 1.38 4.91
C ILE A 46 -7.36 2.01 3.56
N ASP A 47 -6.37 2.20 2.70
CA ASP A 47 -6.49 2.60 1.30
C ASP A 47 -7.24 3.93 1.14
N ILE A 48 -7.00 4.87 2.06
CA ILE A 48 -7.60 6.21 2.02
C ILE A 48 -6.78 7.18 1.17
N MET A 49 -5.53 6.82 0.85
CA MET A 49 -4.65 7.58 -0.03
C MET A 49 -4.44 6.83 -1.35
N GLN A 50 -4.71 7.51 -2.46
CA GLN A 50 -4.59 6.95 -3.83
C GLN A 50 -3.15 6.91 -4.37
N ASP A 51 -2.17 7.38 -3.59
CA ASP A 51 -0.76 7.30 -3.96
C ASP A 51 -0.19 5.93 -3.56
N ARG A 52 0.33 5.16 -4.54
CA ARG A 52 1.06 3.89 -4.32
C ARG A 52 2.25 4.02 -3.34
N TYR A 53 2.68 5.25 -3.07
CA TYR A 53 3.75 5.57 -2.16
C TYR A 53 3.31 6.24 -0.86
N SER A 54 2.00 6.36 -0.65
CA SER A 54 1.43 6.74 0.63
C SER A 54 1.90 5.76 1.72
N ILE A 55 2.17 6.29 2.91
CA ILE A 55 2.66 5.51 4.03
C ILE A 55 1.47 5.24 4.94
N GLU A 56 0.75 4.17 4.65
CA GLU A 56 -0.35 3.74 5.48
C GLU A 56 0.07 2.60 6.39
N SER A 57 0.47 2.93 7.62
CA SER A 57 0.80 1.95 8.65
C SER A 57 0.20 2.39 9.99
N PHE A 58 -1.12 2.49 10.02
CA PHE A 58 -1.87 3.05 11.14
C PHE A 58 -1.85 2.14 12.36
N LEU A 59 -1.91 2.77 13.54
CA LEU A 59 -2.40 2.13 14.75
C LEU A 59 -3.93 2.10 14.67
N GLN A 60 -4.54 0.94 14.94
CA GLN A 60 -5.98 0.81 15.05
C GLN A 60 -6.40 0.82 16.52
N THR A 61 -7.48 1.53 16.84
CA THR A 61 -8.10 1.54 18.16
C THR A 61 -9.62 1.49 18.06
N ASP A 62 -10.25 0.97 19.10
CA ASP A 62 -11.69 1.02 19.33
C ASP A 62 -12.11 2.21 20.22
N ALA A 63 -11.16 3.03 20.68
CA ALA A 63 -11.49 4.29 21.33
C ALA A 63 -12.36 5.15 20.39
N ALA A 64 -13.40 5.76 20.94
CA ALA A 64 -14.34 6.52 20.13
C ALA A 64 -13.67 7.76 19.52
N ILE A 65 -13.45 7.71 18.21
CA ILE A 65 -12.94 8.78 17.36
C ILE A 65 -14.05 9.17 16.39
N ASN A 66 -14.40 10.44 16.38
CA ASN A 66 -15.40 11.08 15.50
C ASN A 66 -14.79 12.31 14.80
N PRO A 67 -15.41 12.84 13.72
CA PRO A 67 -15.02 14.12 13.13
C PRO A 67 -14.78 15.21 14.19
N GLY A 68 -13.65 15.90 14.08
CA GLY A 68 -13.14 16.86 15.09
C GLY A 68 -12.06 16.28 16.03
N ASN A 69 -11.84 14.96 16.04
CA ASN A 69 -10.65 14.37 16.67
C ASN A 69 -9.40 14.39 15.79
N SER A 70 -9.53 14.61 14.48
CA SER A 70 -8.41 14.61 13.55
C SER A 70 -7.33 15.62 13.97
N GLY A 71 -6.08 15.16 14.03
CA GLY A 71 -4.95 15.93 14.57
C GLY A 71 -4.79 15.85 16.10
N GLY A 72 -5.80 15.34 16.81
CA GLY A 72 -5.76 15.09 18.25
C GLY A 72 -4.86 13.93 18.65
N ALA A 73 -4.58 13.81 19.94
CA ALA A 73 -3.63 12.84 20.47
C ALA A 73 -4.30 11.48 20.76
N LEU A 74 -3.60 10.40 20.42
CA LEU A 74 -3.80 9.09 21.02
C LEU A 74 -2.68 8.88 22.05
N VAL A 75 -3.03 8.71 23.32
CA VAL A 75 -2.07 8.59 24.43
C VAL A 75 -2.17 7.25 25.13
N ASN A 76 -1.06 6.79 25.68
CA ASN A 76 -1.08 5.65 26.60
C ASN A 76 -1.47 6.09 28.04
N LEU A 77 -1.61 5.14 28.96
CA LEU A 77 -1.99 5.43 30.36
C LEU A 77 -0.97 6.28 31.15
N ARG A 78 0.25 6.49 30.62
CA ARG A 78 1.25 7.41 31.19
C ARG A 78 1.08 8.85 30.67
N GLY A 79 0.11 9.10 29.78
CA GLY A 79 -0.10 10.40 29.14
C GLY A 79 0.92 10.71 28.04
N GLU A 80 1.68 9.71 27.57
CA GLU A 80 2.61 9.88 26.46
C GLU A 80 1.85 9.72 25.15
N VAL A 81 2.07 10.64 24.19
CA VAL A 81 1.46 10.52 22.86
C VAL A 81 2.10 9.37 22.11
N ILE A 82 1.28 8.44 21.66
CA ILE A 82 1.68 7.26 20.90
C ILE A 82 1.13 7.25 19.47
N GLY A 83 0.19 8.13 19.16
CA GLY A 83 -0.26 8.39 17.79
C GLY A 83 -1.04 9.70 17.65
N VAL A 84 -1.33 10.04 16.39
CA VAL A 84 -2.15 11.20 16.01
C VAL A 84 -3.42 10.69 15.34
N ASN A 85 -4.58 10.98 15.94
CA ASN A 85 -5.89 10.55 15.42
C ASN A 85 -6.09 11.13 14.02
N THR A 86 -6.43 10.29 13.04
CA THR A 86 -6.41 10.69 11.63
C THR A 86 -7.73 10.36 10.94
N ALA A 87 -8.17 9.11 11.03
CA ALA A 87 -9.29 8.60 10.24
C ALA A 87 -10.12 7.58 11.01
N ILE A 88 -11.28 7.25 10.46
CA ILE A 88 -12.15 6.16 10.89
C ILE A 88 -12.62 5.38 9.68
N ALA A 89 -12.87 4.08 9.86
CA ALA A 89 -13.65 3.30 8.90
C ALA A 89 -15.10 3.32 9.35
N THR A 90 -15.98 3.84 8.49
CA THR A 90 -17.39 4.06 8.81
C THR A 90 -18.24 4.13 7.56
N GLU A 91 -19.49 3.69 7.66
CA GLU A 91 -20.53 3.89 6.64
C GLU A 91 -21.42 5.11 6.96
N THR A 92 -21.44 5.56 8.22
CA THR A 92 -22.34 6.61 8.71
C THR A 92 -21.66 7.97 8.88
N GLY A 93 -20.33 8.01 8.76
CA GLY A 93 -19.52 9.18 9.10
C GLY A 93 -19.16 9.29 10.59
N TYR A 94 -19.64 8.37 11.43
CA TYR A 94 -19.36 8.34 12.87
C TYR A 94 -18.65 7.07 13.31
N ASN A 95 -18.10 7.07 14.52
CA ASN A 95 -17.35 5.95 15.07
C ASN A 95 -18.17 4.64 15.06
N ALA A 96 -17.59 3.59 14.49
CA ALA A 96 -18.11 2.23 14.53
C ALA A 96 -17.13 1.26 15.24
N GLY A 97 -16.24 1.77 16.09
CA GLY A 97 -15.18 0.99 16.74
C GLY A 97 -13.90 0.79 15.91
N PHE A 98 -13.77 1.47 14.77
CA PHE A 98 -12.61 1.38 13.88
C PHE A 98 -11.92 2.75 13.71
N GLY A 99 -11.15 3.15 14.72
CA GLY A 99 -10.33 4.35 14.69
C GLY A 99 -8.90 4.10 14.23
N PHE A 100 -8.31 5.07 13.52
CA PHE A 100 -6.96 4.98 12.98
C PHE A 100 -6.12 6.21 13.34
N ALA A 101 -4.91 5.94 13.85
CA ALA A 101 -3.95 6.96 14.24
C ALA A 101 -2.59 6.74 13.56
N ILE A 102 -1.97 7.82 13.10
CA ILE A 102 -0.59 7.82 12.61
C ILE A 102 0.34 7.54 13.79
N PRO A 103 1.25 6.55 13.72
CA PRO A 103 2.19 6.26 14.80
C PRO A 103 3.08 7.45 15.16
N ILE A 104 3.30 7.73 16.44
CA ILE A 104 4.05 8.92 16.87
C ILE A 104 5.49 8.95 16.37
N ASN A 105 6.13 7.79 16.19
CA ASN A 105 7.50 7.75 15.65
C ASN A 105 7.57 8.27 14.21
N LEU A 106 6.50 8.07 13.41
CA LEU A 106 6.41 8.63 12.06
C LEU A 106 6.14 10.13 12.10
N ALA A 107 5.13 10.55 12.86
CA ALA A 107 4.77 11.95 13.00
C ALA A 107 5.94 12.80 13.52
N ARG A 108 6.69 12.29 14.52
CA ARG A 108 7.88 12.96 15.07
C ARG A 108 8.97 13.15 14.04
N LYS A 109 9.27 12.16 13.19
CA LYS A 109 10.26 12.29 12.12
C LYS A 109 9.84 13.37 11.11
N ILE A 110 8.58 13.34 10.69
CA ILE A 110 8.03 14.33 9.75
C ILE A 110 8.10 15.73 10.35
N MET A 111 7.69 15.89 11.61
CA MET A 111 7.76 17.15 12.34
C MET A 111 9.20 17.69 12.41
N SER A 112 10.17 16.85 12.81
CA SER A 112 11.58 17.24 12.86
C SER A 112 12.10 17.70 11.50
N ASP A 113 11.83 16.96 10.43
CA ASP A 113 12.23 17.35 9.07
C ASP A 113 11.64 18.70 8.65
N LEU A 114 10.36 18.93 8.90
CA LEU A 114 9.68 20.17 8.54
C LEU A 114 10.24 21.37 9.32
N ILE A 115 10.51 21.20 10.62
CA ILE A 115 11.10 22.25 11.46
C ILE A 115 12.54 22.57 11.03
N GLU A 116 13.35 21.54 10.80
CA GLU A 116 14.78 21.71 10.54
C GLU A 116 15.10 22.10 9.09
N LYS A 117 14.35 21.58 8.13
CA LYS A 117 14.66 21.67 6.69
C LYS A 117 13.57 22.31 5.84
N GLY A 118 12.38 22.52 6.38
CA GLY A 118 11.22 23.02 5.63
C GLY A 118 10.62 22.01 4.65
N LYS A 119 11.13 20.77 4.59
CA LYS A 119 10.64 19.70 3.70
C LYS A 119 10.89 18.33 4.32
N VAL A 120 10.07 17.34 3.96
CA VAL A 120 10.19 15.96 4.45
C VAL A 120 11.17 15.18 3.58
N GLU A 121 12.16 14.52 4.19
CA GLU A 121 13.14 13.67 3.51
C GLU A 121 13.08 12.25 4.05
N ARG A 122 12.66 11.33 3.18
CA ARG A 122 12.43 9.92 3.51
C ARG A 122 13.54 9.06 2.94
N GLY A 123 13.96 8.07 3.72
CA GLY A 123 14.83 7.00 3.25
C GLY A 123 14.18 6.21 2.12
N TYR A 124 15.02 5.71 1.23
CA TYR A 124 14.61 4.98 0.04
C TYR A 124 15.49 3.75 -0.20
N LEU A 125 14.86 2.61 -0.53
CA LEU A 125 15.55 1.38 -0.91
C LEU A 125 15.63 1.21 -2.44
N GLY A 126 14.56 1.54 -3.17
CA GLY A 126 14.41 1.27 -4.60
C GLY A 126 14.09 -0.19 -4.93
N ILE A 127 13.02 -0.69 -4.33
CA ILE A 127 12.48 -2.03 -4.59
C ILE A 127 10.97 -1.96 -4.82
N SER A 128 10.44 -2.88 -5.64
CA SER A 128 9.03 -3.26 -5.59
C SER A 128 8.87 -4.45 -4.65
N MET A 129 7.74 -4.51 -3.94
CA MET A 129 7.60 -5.42 -2.81
C MET A 129 6.19 -5.92 -2.63
N GLN A 130 6.07 -7.15 -2.15
CA GLN A 130 4.79 -7.76 -1.81
C GLN A 130 4.83 -8.39 -0.43
N SER A 131 3.71 -8.35 0.29
CA SER A 131 3.57 -9.12 1.52
C SER A 131 3.58 -10.62 1.22
N VAL A 132 4.18 -11.41 2.10
CA VAL A 132 4.24 -12.88 1.98
C VAL A 132 3.00 -13.50 2.62
N ASP A 133 2.11 -14.03 1.79
CA ASP A 133 0.98 -14.84 2.21
C ASP A 133 1.34 -16.34 2.33
N GLY A 134 0.37 -17.18 2.73
CA GLY A 134 0.60 -18.61 2.91
C GLY A 134 0.99 -19.37 1.63
N LYS A 135 0.51 -18.93 0.45
CA LYS A 135 0.88 -19.57 -0.83
C LYS A 135 2.32 -19.22 -1.18
N LYS A 136 2.69 -17.94 -1.08
CA LYS A 136 4.06 -17.44 -1.30
C LYS A 136 5.04 -18.10 -0.33
N ALA A 137 4.69 -18.20 0.95
CA ALA A 137 5.54 -18.84 1.96
C ALA A 137 5.90 -20.28 1.57
N ARG A 138 4.92 -21.09 1.14
CA ARG A 138 5.17 -22.45 0.65
C ARG A 138 6.07 -22.50 -0.57
N ALA A 139 5.81 -21.64 -1.57
CA ALA A 139 6.63 -21.57 -2.79
C ALA A 139 8.10 -21.18 -2.47
N LEU A 140 8.28 -20.28 -1.51
CA LEU A 140 9.59 -19.79 -1.08
C LEU A 140 10.29 -20.74 -0.09
N GLY A 141 9.58 -21.74 0.44
CA GLY A 141 10.06 -22.68 1.45
C GLY A 141 10.29 -22.03 2.82
N LEU A 142 9.38 -21.14 3.22
CA LEU A 142 9.32 -20.57 4.56
C LEU A 142 8.36 -21.41 5.43
N ASP A 143 8.70 -21.58 6.71
CA ASP A 143 7.89 -22.39 7.65
C ASP A 143 6.53 -21.75 7.97
N ARG A 144 6.40 -20.44 7.76
CA ARG A 144 5.18 -19.65 8.02
C ARG A 144 5.10 -18.41 7.11
N PRO A 145 3.90 -17.85 6.88
CA PRO A 145 3.74 -16.59 6.16
C PRO A 145 4.30 -15.41 6.97
N GLN A 146 5.51 -14.99 6.62
CA GLN A 146 6.22 -13.89 7.25
C GLN A 146 7.12 -13.18 6.26
N GLY A 147 7.45 -11.94 6.57
CA GLY A 147 8.36 -11.14 5.76
C GLY A 147 7.70 -10.41 4.58
N VAL A 148 8.56 -9.70 3.85
CA VAL A 148 8.21 -8.93 2.65
C VAL A 148 9.06 -9.43 1.50
N PHE A 149 8.40 -9.92 0.45
CA PHE A 149 9.02 -10.43 -0.76
C PHE A 149 9.48 -9.27 -1.65
N VAL A 150 10.74 -9.33 -2.07
CA VAL A 150 11.34 -8.38 -3.03
C VAL A 150 11.00 -8.86 -4.44
N GLU A 151 10.04 -8.19 -5.07
CA GLU A 151 9.59 -8.51 -6.42
C GLU A 151 10.59 -8.00 -7.46
N GLU A 152 11.05 -6.77 -7.30
CA GLU A 152 12.04 -6.14 -8.18
C GLU A 152 13.01 -5.30 -7.36
N VAL A 153 14.23 -5.20 -7.86
CA VAL A 153 15.24 -4.24 -7.37
C VAL A 153 15.53 -3.30 -8.52
N LEU A 154 15.25 -2.01 -8.33
CA LEU A 154 15.52 -1.00 -9.34
C LEU A 154 17.03 -0.88 -9.54
N ARG A 155 17.46 -0.83 -10.81
CA ARG A 155 18.87 -0.69 -11.16
C ARG A 155 19.44 0.60 -10.59
N ASP A 156 20.70 0.56 -10.14
CA ASP A 156 21.42 1.71 -9.55
C ASP A 156 20.79 2.27 -8.25
N SER A 157 19.77 1.60 -7.71
CA SER A 157 19.16 1.93 -6.44
C SER A 157 20.07 1.60 -5.24
N PRO A 158 19.76 2.14 -4.05
CA PRO A 158 20.39 1.72 -2.80
C PRO A 158 20.37 0.21 -2.58
N ALA A 159 19.24 -0.44 -2.86
CA ALA A 159 19.09 -1.89 -2.75
C ALA A 159 20.01 -2.65 -3.71
N ASP A 160 20.10 -2.23 -4.96
CA ASP A 160 20.97 -2.86 -5.97
C ASP A 160 22.45 -2.78 -5.55
N LYS A 161 22.89 -1.58 -5.14
CA LYS A 161 24.26 -1.30 -4.66
C LYS A 161 24.62 -2.09 -3.40
N SER A 162 23.65 -2.43 -2.56
CA SER A 162 23.85 -3.24 -1.36
C SER A 162 23.88 -4.75 -1.63
N GLY A 163 23.56 -5.18 -2.84
CA GLY A 163 23.49 -6.59 -3.19
C GLY A 163 22.19 -7.29 -2.76
N LEU A 164 21.14 -6.54 -2.42
CA LEU A 164 19.77 -7.07 -2.32
C LEU A 164 19.31 -7.51 -3.73
N LYS A 165 18.52 -8.59 -3.81
CA LYS A 165 18.13 -9.21 -5.08
C LYS A 165 16.65 -9.52 -5.12
N THR A 166 16.10 -9.58 -6.33
CA THR A 166 14.79 -10.15 -6.61
C THR A 166 14.67 -11.55 -6.01
N LYS A 167 13.50 -11.85 -5.45
CA LYS A 167 13.16 -13.08 -4.71
C LYS A 167 13.76 -13.20 -3.31
N ASP A 168 14.43 -12.18 -2.81
CA ASP A 168 14.72 -12.10 -1.38
C ASP A 168 13.44 -11.90 -0.57
N VAL A 169 13.43 -12.40 0.66
CA VAL A 169 12.37 -12.12 1.63
C VAL A 169 12.97 -11.38 2.82
N ILE A 170 12.58 -10.13 3.02
CA ILE A 170 13.00 -9.30 4.16
C ILE A 170 12.19 -9.71 5.38
N LEU A 171 12.87 -10.13 6.45
CA LEU A 171 12.27 -10.56 7.72
C LEU A 171 12.33 -9.48 8.79
N THR A 172 13.44 -8.75 8.87
CA THR A 172 13.63 -7.69 9.87
C THR A 172 14.34 -6.48 9.29
N VAL A 173 14.11 -5.33 9.92
CA VAL A 173 14.86 -4.08 9.69
C VAL A 173 15.42 -3.63 11.03
N ASN A 174 16.75 -3.57 11.16
CA ASN A 174 17.45 -3.26 12.40
C ASN A 174 16.97 -4.11 13.59
N GLY A 175 16.71 -5.41 13.35
CA GLY A 175 16.22 -6.35 14.36
C GLY A 175 14.74 -6.27 14.68
N GLN A 176 14.00 -5.32 14.11
CA GLN A 176 12.54 -5.24 14.23
C GLN A 176 11.87 -6.06 13.12
N SER A 177 11.01 -7.01 13.48
CA SER A 177 10.30 -7.85 12.51
C SER A 177 9.36 -7.05 11.61
N VAL A 178 9.30 -7.46 10.34
CA VAL A 178 8.41 -6.87 9.33
C VAL A 178 7.68 -7.96 8.57
N ASN A 179 6.35 -7.86 8.50
CA ASN A 179 5.51 -8.90 7.91
C ASN A 179 4.59 -8.40 6.80
N LYS A 180 4.61 -7.09 6.53
CA LYS A 180 3.81 -6.47 5.49
C LYS A 180 4.59 -5.39 4.75
N SER A 181 4.29 -5.23 3.46
CA SER A 181 4.91 -4.22 2.59
C SER A 181 4.75 -2.80 3.14
N ASN A 182 3.55 -2.42 3.56
CA ASN A 182 3.25 -1.11 4.14
C ASN A 182 4.03 -0.85 5.45
N GLN A 183 4.25 -1.89 6.26
CA GLN A 183 5.10 -1.79 7.45
C GLN A 183 6.56 -1.54 7.07
N LEU A 184 7.10 -2.29 6.10
CA LEU A 184 8.46 -2.07 5.61
C LEU A 184 8.62 -0.65 5.09
N GLN A 185 7.71 -0.20 4.24
CA GLN A 185 7.69 1.15 3.70
C GLN A 185 7.68 2.21 4.81
N ALA A 186 6.84 2.06 5.84
CA ALA A 186 6.81 2.96 6.98
C ALA A 186 8.11 2.94 7.81
N MET A 187 8.72 1.77 8.01
CA MET A 187 10.00 1.65 8.73
C MET A 187 11.13 2.36 8.00
N ILE A 188 11.21 2.22 6.67
CA ILE A 188 12.22 2.86 5.83
C ILE A 188 11.96 4.37 5.72
N ALA A 189 10.72 4.80 5.53
CA ALA A 189 10.37 6.20 5.37
C ALA A 189 10.61 7.04 6.64
N ARG A 190 10.63 6.42 7.82
CA ARG A 190 10.99 7.06 9.09
C ARG A 190 12.49 7.32 9.25
N LYS A 191 13.32 6.78 8.35
CA LYS A 191 14.77 6.99 8.34
C LYS A 191 15.14 8.12 7.39
N SER A 192 16.29 8.73 7.64
CA SER A 192 16.84 9.76 6.76
C SER A 192 17.67 9.14 5.64
N PRO A 193 17.69 9.74 4.43
CA PRO A 193 18.67 9.40 3.42
C PRO A 193 20.10 9.42 3.97
N GLY A 194 20.94 8.50 3.51
CA GLY A 194 22.32 8.31 3.97
C GLY A 194 22.48 7.46 5.22
N GLN A 195 21.39 7.16 5.95
CA GLN A 195 21.44 6.22 7.08
C GLN A 195 21.60 4.77 6.60
N ASN A 196 22.33 3.97 7.37
CA ASN A 196 22.42 2.53 7.14
C ASN A 196 21.27 1.80 7.84
N VAL A 197 20.68 0.83 7.15
CA VAL A 197 19.73 -0.13 7.72
C VAL A 197 20.25 -1.54 7.51
N ARG A 198 20.15 -2.37 8.55
CA ARG A 198 20.46 -3.79 8.50
C ARG A 198 19.20 -4.57 8.20
N LEU A 199 19.17 -5.28 7.08
CA LEU A 199 18.09 -6.17 6.70
C LEU A 199 18.50 -7.61 6.97
N GLU A 200 17.70 -8.34 7.73
CA GLU A 200 17.79 -9.81 7.76
C GLU A 200 16.83 -10.36 6.71
N ILE A 201 17.36 -11.17 5.80
CA ILE A 201 16.64 -11.70 4.65
C ILE A 201 16.74 -13.22 4.58
N VAL A 202 15.85 -13.83 3.80
CA VAL A 202 16.00 -15.19 3.29
C VAL A 202 16.21 -15.14 1.79
N ARG A 203 17.31 -15.74 1.32
CA ARG A 203 17.62 -15.90 -0.10
C ARG A 203 17.86 -17.37 -0.39
N LYS A 204 17.11 -17.96 -1.32
CA LYS A 204 17.21 -19.40 -1.65
C LYS A 204 17.19 -20.29 -0.40
N ARG A 205 16.28 -19.99 0.53
CA ARG A 205 16.10 -20.69 1.83
C ARG A 205 17.26 -20.56 2.82
N LYS A 206 18.21 -19.66 2.59
CA LYS A 206 19.31 -19.39 3.52
C LYS A 206 19.12 -18.01 4.16
N PRO A 207 19.25 -17.90 5.49
CA PRO A 207 19.26 -16.60 6.15
C PRO A 207 20.52 -15.84 5.74
N MET A 208 20.38 -14.54 5.48
CA MET A 208 21.47 -13.63 5.18
C MET A 208 21.21 -12.27 5.82
N THR A 209 22.26 -11.47 5.93
CA THR A 209 22.17 -10.08 6.36
C THR A 209 22.67 -9.18 5.24
N VAL A 210 21.93 -8.11 4.95
CA VAL A 210 22.28 -7.11 3.94
C VAL A 210 22.20 -5.74 4.60
N ASP A 211 23.33 -5.03 4.66
CA ASP A 211 23.37 -3.65 5.13
C ASP A 211 23.16 -2.70 3.94
N VAL A 212 22.12 -1.86 4.00
CA VAL A 212 21.73 -0.94 2.93
C VAL A 212 21.91 0.50 3.40
N ARG A 213 22.68 1.30 2.66
CA ARG A 213 22.73 2.75 2.86
C ARG A 213 21.57 3.40 2.11
N LEU A 214 20.58 3.94 2.83
CA LEU A 214 19.37 4.49 2.24
C LEU A 214 19.67 5.68 1.31
N GLY A 215 18.96 5.75 0.20
CA GLY A 215 19.05 6.85 -0.76
C GLY A 215 18.01 7.94 -0.52
N VAL A 216 18.10 8.97 -1.36
CA VAL A 216 16.99 9.90 -1.62
C VAL A 216 16.19 9.32 -2.79
N ARG A 217 14.87 9.33 -2.68
CA ARG A 217 14.01 8.99 -3.81
C ARG A 217 13.97 10.15 -4.81
N GLN A 218 14.25 9.88 -6.08
CA GLN A 218 14.13 10.86 -7.15
C GLN A 218 12.77 10.73 -7.85
N GLU A 219 12.26 11.81 -8.46
CA GLU A 219 11.01 11.75 -9.25
C GLU A 219 11.14 10.80 -10.47
N THR A 220 12.34 10.67 -11.03
CA THR A 220 12.67 9.75 -12.12
C THR A 220 12.47 8.28 -11.73
N ASP A 221 12.65 7.92 -10.46
CA ASP A 221 12.39 6.56 -9.96
C ASP A 221 10.91 6.18 -10.08
N VAL A 222 10.00 7.16 -10.04
CA VAL A 222 8.56 6.97 -10.18
C VAL A 222 8.19 6.58 -11.60
N GLN A 223 8.85 7.19 -12.60
CA GLN A 223 8.61 6.88 -14.01
C GLN A 223 9.15 5.50 -14.39
N VAL A 224 10.31 5.10 -13.86
CA VAL A 224 10.88 3.77 -14.12
C VAL A 224 9.99 2.67 -13.51
N ALA A 225 9.52 2.85 -12.27
CA ALA A 225 8.60 1.92 -11.62
C ALA A 225 7.21 1.86 -12.28
N LYS A 226 6.69 2.98 -12.81
CA LYS A 226 5.46 2.99 -13.63
C LYS A 226 5.62 2.27 -14.97
N LYS A 227 6.84 2.17 -15.51
CA LYS A 227 7.14 1.48 -16.78
C LYS A 227 7.37 -0.03 -16.62
N THR A 228 7.61 -0.51 -15.39
CA THR A 228 7.95 -1.91 -15.07
C THR A 228 6.89 -2.62 -14.25
N ALA A 229 6.13 -1.91 -13.41
CA ALA A 229 4.88 -2.41 -12.88
C ALA A 229 3.88 -2.55 -14.03
N ARG A 230 3.05 -3.61 -13.98
CA ARG A 230 1.85 -3.83 -14.81
C ARG A 230 1.33 -2.52 -15.40
N HIS A 231 1.07 -2.50 -16.71
CA HIS A 231 0.36 -1.40 -17.34
C HIS A 231 -1.01 -1.27 -16.64
N SER A 232 -1.01 -0.46 -15.59
CA SER A 232 -2.18 -0.04 -14.84
C SER A 232 -2.75 1.11 -15.64
N PHE A 233 -3.93 0.90 -16.19
CA PHE A 233 -4.67 1.91 -16.92
C PHE A 233 -5.36 2.74 -15.84
N GLU A 234 -4.58 3.65 -15.24
CA GLU A 234 -4.92 4.40 -14.02
C GLU A 234 -6.29 5.12 -14.18
N ASN A 235 -6.63 5.56 -15.40
CA ASN A 235 -7.89 6.25 -15.69
C ASN A 235 -9.12 5.34 -15.69
N LEU A 236 -8.94 4.04 -15.90
CA LEU A 236 -10.02 3.04 -15.91
C LEU A 236 -10.04 2.19 -14.64
N GLY A 237 -9.00 2.28 -13.81
CA GLY A 237 -8.81 1.44 -12.63
C GLY A 237 -8.70 -0.05 -12.96
N ILE A 238 -7.99 -0.40 -14.04
CA ILE A 238 -7.79 -1.80 -14.46
C ILE A 238 -6.32 -2.12 -14.70
N ALA A 239 -5.93 -3.33 -14.31
CA ALA A 239 -4.63 -3.92 -14.64
C ALA A 239 -4.83 -5.19 -15.46
N VAL A 240 -4.14 -5.27 -16.60
CA VAL A 240 -4.18 -6.45 -17.48
C VAL A 240 -2.80 -7.05 -17.74
N GLU A 241 -2.76 -8.36 -18.01
CA GLU A 241 -1.57 -9.12 -18.43
C GLU A 241 -1.89 -10.01 -19.65
N ASP A 242 -0.85 -10.53 -20.30
CA ASP A 242 -1.03 -11.55 -21.33
C ASP A 242 -1.40 -12.89 -20.71
N ILE A 243 -2.27 -13.65 -21.38
CA ILE A 243 -2.63 -15.00 -20.95
C ILE A 243 -1.40 -15.91 -21.10
N THR A 244 -0.99 -16.54 -20.00
CA THR A 244 0.08 -17.55 -20.02
C THR A 244 -0.48 -18.95 -20.20
N THR A 245 0.30 -19.86 -20.81
CA THR A 245 -0.08 -21.27 -20.96
C THR A 245 -0.36 -21.94 -19.61
N SER A 246 0.39 -21.57 -18.56
CA SER A 246 0.17 -22.06 -17.20
C SER A 246 -1.17 -21.59 -16.63
N TRP A 247 -1.50 -20.29 -16.75
CA TRP A 247 -2.76 -19.77 -16.24
C TRP A 247 -3.97 -20.42 -16.94
N ALA A 248 -3.91 -20.56 -18.27
CA ALA A 248 -4.99 -21.19 -19.03
C ALA A 248 -5.20 -22.65 -18.63
N SER A 249 -4.10 -23.39 -18.39
CA SER A 249 -4.16 -24.78 -17.92
C SER A 249 -4.74 -24.89 -16.50
N ASP A 250 -4.31 -24.01 -15.59
CA ASP A 250 -4.73 -24.01 -14.18
C ASP A 250 -6.21 -23.62 -13.99
N THR A 251 -6.74 -22.78 -14.87
CA THR A 251 -8.12 -22.27 -14.81
C THR A 251 -9.09 -23.02 -15.71
N GLY A 252 -8.58 -23.89 -16.58
CA GLY A 252 -9.38 -24.56 -17.61
C GLY A 252 -9.94 -23.59 -18.65
N TYR A 253 -9.29 -22.45 -18.86
CA TYR A 253 -9.71 -21.47 -19.86
C TYR A 253 -9.48 -22.03 -21.26
N ILE A 254 -10.57 -22.30 -21.99
CA ILE A 254 -10.57 -22.74 -23.38
C ILE A 254 -11.27 -21.65 -24.19
N GLY A 255 -10.54 -20.57 -24.47
CA GLY A 255 -11.05 -19.41 -25.19
C GLY A 255 -9.98 -18.78 -26.09
N PRO A 256 -10.33 -17.74 -26.87
CA PRO A 256 -9.37 -17.03 -27.71
C PRO A 256 -8.31 -16.32 -26.86
N ALA A 257 -7.24 -15.87 -27.52
CA ALA A 257 -6.29 -14.91 -26.94
C ALA A 257 -7.02 -13.64 -26.46
N GLY A 258 -6.40 -12.90 -25.54
CA GLY A 258 -7.00 -11.74 -24.91
C GLY A 258 -6.14 -11.19 -23.79
N ALA A 259 -6.58 -10.06 -23.23
CA ALA A 259 -5.96 -9.44 -22.07
C ALA A 259 -6.63 -9.95 -20.79
N LEU A 260 -5.85 -10.61 -19.93
CA LEU A 260 -6.30 -11.12 -18.64
C LEU A 260 -6.38 -9.98 -17.63
N VAL A 261 -7.55 -9.78 -17.03
CA VAL A 261 -7.74 -8.84 -15.92
C VAL A 261 -7.11 -9.41 -14.66
N VAL A 262 -6.05 -8.77 -14.18
CA VAL A 262 -5.31 -9.17 -12.97
C VAL A 262 -5.52 -8.20 -11.80
N GLY A 263 -6.29 -7.14 -12.01
CA GLY A 263 -6.68 -6.21 -10.96
C GLY A 263 -7.77 -5.25 -11.42
N VAL A 264 -8.68 -4.93 -10.51
CA VAL A 264 -9.73 -3.92 -10.68
C VAL A 264 -9.70 -3.04 -9.43
N GLU A 265 -9.56 -1.73 -9.63
CA GLU A 265 -9.57 -0.72 -8.57
C GLU A 265 -11.01 -0.44 -8.12
N ARG A 266 -11.20 -0.18 -6.82
CA ARG A 266 -12.53 0.11 -6.28
C ARG A 266 -13.03 1.48 -6.73
N TYR A 267 -14.33 1.59 -6.97
CA TYR A 267 -15.01 2.79 -7.47
C TYR A 267 -14.49 3.27 -8.83
N SER A 268 -13.85 2.37 -9.58
CA SER A 268 -13.38 2.66 -10.93
C SER A 268 -14.49 2.42 -11.96
N PRO A 269 -14.41 3.06 -13.15
CA PRO A 269 -15.34 2.78 -14.25
C PRO A 269 -15.44 1.28 -14.58
N VAL A 270 -14.33 0.56 -14.43
CA VAL A 270 -14.27 -0.88 -14.67
C VAL A 270 -14.99 -1.67 -13.57
N GLU A 271 -14.83 -1.33 -12.28
CA GLU A 271 -15.58 -1.99 -11.22
C GLU A 271 -17.09 -1.77 -11.37
N GLU A 272 -17.50 -0.53 -11.65
CA GLU A 272 -18.90 -0.15 -11.85
C GLU A 272 -19.56 -0.88 -13.02
N SER A 273 -18.79 -1.12 -14.10
CA SER A 273 -19.27 -1.91 -15.23
C SER A 273 -19.57 -3.38 -14.88
N GLY A 274 -18.96 -3.91 -13.81
CA GLY A 274 -19.11 -5.32 -13.38
C GLY A 274 -18.03 -6.27 -13.91
N LEU A 275 -16.98 -5.74 -14.54
CA LEU A 275 -15.72 -6.42 -14.84
C LEU A 275 -15.00 -6.83 -13.55
N ARG A 276 -14.34 -7.99 -13.57
CA ARG A 276 -13.70 -8.58 -12.38
C ARG A 276 -12.35 -9.17 -12.70
N GLU A 277 -11.52 -9.31 -11.67
CA GLU A 277 -10.29 -10.11 -11.76
C GLU A 277 -10.59 -11.53 -12.24
N GLY A 278 -9.76 -12.04 -13.16
CA GLY A 278 -9.94 -13.34 -13.81
C GLY A 278 -10.78 -13.29 -15.09
N ASP A 279 -11.36 -12.15 -15.44
CA ASP A 279 -11.97 -11.93 -16.75
C ASP A 279 -10.91 -11.85 -17.85
N VAL A 280 -11.25 -12.31 -19.06
CA VAL A 280 -10.40 -12.16 -20.24
C VAL A 280 -11.10 -11.24 -21.24
N ILE A 281 -10.50 -10.09 -21.52
CA ILE A 281 -11.00 -9.12 -22.49
C ILE A 281 -10.52 -9.55 -23.87
N VAL A 282 -11.45 -9.80 -24.77
CA VAL A 282 -11.15 -10.37 -26.11
C VAL A 282 -11.47 -9.39 -27.24
N GLU A 283 -12.22 -8.34 -26.95
CA GLU A 283 -12.56 -7.29 -27.91
C GLU A 283 -13.00 -6.01 -27.17
N ILE A 284 -12.64 -4.84 -27.71
CA ILE A 284 -13.13 -3.53 -27.29
C ILE A 284 -13.72 -2.85 -28.51
N ASN A 285 -15.02 -2.55 -28.47
CA ASN A 285 -15.81 -2.15 -29.62
C ASN A 285 -15.63 -3.14 -30.79
N ASP A 286 -15.03 -2.72 -31.89
CA ASP A 286 -14.78 -3.57 -33.07
C ASP A 286 -13.34 -4.10 -33.15
N ARG A 287 -12.51 -3.85 -32.12
CA ARG A 287 -11.10 -4.22 -32.12
C ARG A 287 -10.86 -5.49 -31.32
N ILE A 288 -10.30 -6.50 -31.98
CA ILE A 288 -9.86 -7.75 -31.35
C ILE A 288 -8.69 -7.48 -30.42
N ILE A 289 -8.77 -8.03 -29.21
CA ILE A 289 -7.71 -8.00 -28.21
C ILE A 289 -7.07 -9.38 -28.15
N ASP A 290 -5.77 -9.47 -28.43
CA ASP A 290 -4.97 -10.69 -28.37
C ASP A 290 -3.92 -10.69 -27.24
N GLY A 291 -3.82 -9.57 -26.52
CA GLY A 291 -2.92 -9.40 -25.38
C GLY A 291 -2.89 -7.97 -24.89
N LYS A 292 -2.03 -7.69 -23.92
CA LYS A 292 -1.91 -6.38 -23.26
C LYS A 292 -1.62 -5.23 -24.24
N GLU A 293 -0.85 -5.49 -25.30
CA GLU A 293 -0.45 -4.47 -26.26
C GLU A 293 -1.63 -4.03 -27.13
N SER A 294 -2.38 -5.01 -27.67
CA SER A 294 -3.63 -4.73 -28.39
C SER A 294 -4.67 -4.03 -27.51
N PHE A 295 -4.71 -4.34 -26.21
CA PHE A 295 -5.59 -3.69 -25.25
C PHE A 295 -5.25 -2.21 -25.07
N GLN A 296 -3.97 -1.88 -24.90
CA GLN A 296 -3.52 -0.48 -24.84
C GLN A 296 -3.88 0.29 -26.11
N GLN A 297 -3.56 -0.27 -27.28
CA GLN A 297 -3.83 0.41 -28.55
C GLN A 297 -5.34 0.63 -28.76
N ALA A 298 -6.18 -0.32 -28.36
CA ALA A 298 -7.63 -0.18 -28.44
C ALA A 298 -8.17 0.94 -27.54
N LEU A 299 -7.55 1.15 -26.37
CA LEU A 299 -7.91 2.25 -25.47
C LEU A 299 -7.43 3.60 -25.98
N ASP A 300 -6.23 3.67 -26.55
CA ASP A 300 -5.67 4.91 -27.11
C ASP A 300 -6.51 5.48 -28.28
N GLU A 301 -7.31 4.62 -28.92
CA GLU A 301 -8.25 5.00 -29.99
C GLU A 301 -9.60 5.52 -29.47
N GLN A 302 -9.87 5.42 -28.17
CA GLN A 302 -11.15 5.88 -27.61
C GLN A 302 -11.10 7.37 -27.30
N GLU A 303 -12.21 8.05 -27.57
CA GLU A 303 -12.36 9.46 -27.20
C GLU A 303 -12.55 9.58 -25.67
N PRO A 304 -11.83 10.47 -24.99
CA PRO A 304 -12.09 10.80 -23.59
C PRO A 304 -13.56 11.19 -23.35
N GLY A 305 -14.19 10.60 -22.33
CA GLY A 305 -15.61 10.77 -22.01
C GLY A 305 -16.58 9.90 -22.83
N SER A 306 -16.08 9.06 -23.74
CA SER A 306 -16.90 8.08 -24.46
C SER A 306 -17.17 6.83 -23.62
N VAL A 307 -18.10 5.99 -24.08
CA VAL A 307 -18.36 4.67 -23.49
C VAL A 307 -17.92 3.60 -24.46
N ALA A 308 -16.99 2.74 -24.02
CA ALA A 308 -16.50 1.62 -24.80
C ALA A 308 -17.17 0.30 -24.39
N ILE A 309 -17.41 -0.58 -25.35
CA ILE A 309 -18.00 -1.89 -25.13
C ILE A 309 -16.88 -2.93 -25.02
N PHE A 310 -16.72 -3.51 -23.85
CA PHE A 310 -15.74 -4.57 -23.59
C PHE A 310 -16.43 -5.92 -23.75
N THR A 311 -15.99 -6.68 -24.73
CA THR A 311 -16.38 -8.08 -24.89
C THR A 311 -15.45 -8.96 -24.05
N VAL A 312 -16.04 -9.69 -23.11
CA VAL A 312 -15.30 -10.41 -22.06
C VAL A 312 -15.66 -11.88 -22.03
N ARG A 313 -14.66 -12.73 -21.81
CA ARG A 313 -14.80 -14.14 -21.46
C ARG A 313 -14.62 -14.33 -19.97
N ARG A 314 -15.64 -14.86 -19.32
CA ARG A 314 -15.59 -15.34 -17.94
C ARG A 314 -15.93 -16.82 -17.97
N PHE A 315 -14.93 -17.66 -17.75
CA PHE A 315 -14.99 -19.09 -18.09
C PHE A 315 -15.43 -19.28 -19.56
N ASN A 316 -16.42 -20.13 -19.82
CA ASN A 316 -16.91 -20.41 -21.17
C ASN A 316 -18.02 -19.47 -21.65
N ARG A 317 -18.36 -18.43 -20.89
CA ARG A 317 -19.44 -17.49 -21.22
C ARG A 317 -18.87 -16.16 -21.73
N LYS A 318 -19.54 -15.61 -22.74
CA LYS A 318 -19.28 -14.26 -23.29
C LYS A 318 -20.21 -13.26 -22.61
N PHE A 319 -19.65 -12.13 -22.21
CA PHE A 319 -20.34 -11.00 -21.60
C PHE A 319 -19.93 -9.73 -22.33
N HIS A 320 -20.78 -8.71 -22.25
CA HIS A 320 -20.50 -7.37 -22.72
C HIS A 320 -20.63 -6.41 -21.55
N PHE A 321 -19.63 -5.57 -21.36
CA PHE A 321 -19.59 -4.55 -20.33
C PHE A 321 -19.40 -3.20 -20.98
N PHE A 322 -20.09 -2.19 -20.47
CA PHE A 322 -20.00 -0.81 -20.96
C PHE A 322 -19.15 -0.05 -19.96
N VAL A 323 -18.00 0.45 -20.42
CA VAL A 323 -16.98 1.08 -19.58
C VAL A 323 -16.84 2.53 -20.02
N GLU A 324 -17.04 3.46 -19.09
CA GLU A 324 -16.79 4.88 -19.34
C GLU A 324 -15.28 5.14 -19.43
N ILE A 325 -14.85 5.74 -20.53
CA ILE A 325 -13.47 6.16 -20.76
C ILE A 325 -13.30 7.50 -20.07
N SER A 326 -12.71 7.51 -18.86
CA SER A 326 -12.51 8.75 -18.12
C SER A 326 -11.67 9.74 -18.92
N ALA A 327 -12.08 11.02 -18.90
CA ALA A 327 -11.26 12.10 -19.41
C ALA A 327 -10.15 12.42 -18.41
N ASP A 328 -8.92 12.54 -18.91
CA ASP A 328 -7.75 12.99 -18.13
C ASP A 328 -7.99 14.31 -17.38
#